data_AF-A0A6M3JWB1-F1
#
_entry.id   AF-A0A6M3JWB1-F1
#
_cell.length_a   1.000
_cell.length_b   1.000
_cell.length_c   1.000
_cell.angle_alpha   90.00
_cell.angle_beta   90.00
_cell.angle_gamma   90.00
#
_symmetry.space_group_name_H-M   'P 1'
#
loop_
_entity.id
_entity.type
_entity.pdbx_description
1 polymer ?
#
loop_
_entity_poly.entity_id
_entity_poly.type
_entity_poly.pdbx_seq_one_letter_code
_entity_poly.pdbx_strand_id
1 'polypeptide(L)' 'MCGSCVALMINGVRCHEQGCPDAWRDYKNECGWCGQKFDPEERGQKYCSEDCAECDNS' A
#
# COMPACT_ATOMS: atom_id res chain seq x y z
N MET A 1 2.69 10.15 9.34
CA MET A 1 2.80 11.40 8.57
C MET A 1 4.20 11.44 8.02
N CYS A 2 4.38 11.39 6.69
CA CYS A 2 5.73 11.56 6.14
C CYS A 2 6.18 13.01 6.41
N GLY A 3 7.44 13.19 6.83
CA GLY A 3 7.94 14.50 7.29
C GLY A 3 8.11 15.54 6.20
N SER A 4 7.99 15.14 4.93
CA SER A 4 8.35 15.95 3.76
C SER A 4 7.22 16.14 2.76
N CYS A 5 6.03 15.59 3.02
CA CYS A 5 4.91 15.63 2.09
C CYS A 5 3.79 16.53 2.59
N VAL A 6 3.29 17.39 1.71
CA VAL A 6 2.02 18.06 1.96
C VAL A 6 0.92 17.09 1.56
N ALA A 7 0.03 16.75 2.50
CA ALA A 7 -1.15 15.97 2.17
C ALA A 7 -2.01 16.75 1.17
N LEU A 8 -2.12 16.24 -0.06
CA LEU A 8 -2.98 16.82 -1.09
C LEU A 8 -4.41 16.30 -0.92
N MET A 9 -5.37 17.11 -1.33
CA MET A 9 -6.78 16.75 -1.38
C MET A 9 -7.21 16.68 -2.84
N ILE A 10 -7.45 15.48 -3.37
CA ILE A 10 -7.91 15.27 -4.75
C ILE A 10 -9.30 14.64 -4.67
N ASN A 11 -10.33 15.34 -5.14
CA ASN A 11 -11.73 14.89 -5.06
C ASN A 11 -12.18 14.46 -3.65
N GLY A 12 -11.66 15.13 -2.61
CA GLY A 12 -11.96 14.80 -1.21
C GLY A 12 -11.15 13.64 -0.63
N VAL A 13 -10.27 13.02 -1.41
CA VAL A 13 -9.34 11.97 -0.94
C VAL A 13 -8.02 12.61 -0.53
N ARG A 14 -7.53 12.24 0.65
CA ARG A 14 -6.20 12.61 1.11
C ARG A 14 -5.17 11.73 0.40
N CYS A 15 -4.34 12.33 -0.43
CA CYS A 15 -3.27 11.65 -1.16
C CYS A 15 -1.92 12.30 -0.83
N HIS A 16 -0.84 11.55 -0.97
CA HIS A 16 0.50 12.11 -1.05
C HIS A 16 0.65 12.88 -2.37
N GLU A 17 1.57 13.85 -2.40
CA GLU A 17 1.92 14.55 -3.62
C GLU A 17 2.46 13.61 -4.70
N GLN A 18 2.18 13.92 -5.98
CA GLN A 18 2.75 13.17 -7.10
C GLN A 18 4.29 13.28 -7.05
N GLY A 19 4.96 12.14 -6.88
CA GLY A 19 6.42 12.07 -6.71
C GLY A 19 6.88 11.84 -5.27
N CYS A 20 5.96 11.78 -4.30
CA CYS A 20 6.32 11.41 -2.93
C CYS A 20 6.87 9.98 -2.89
N PRO A 21 8.01 9.72 -2.21
CA PRO A 21 8.56 8.38 -2.07
C PRO A 21 7.62 7.42 -1.32
N ASP A 22 6.65 7.96 -0.57
CA ASP A 22 5.62 7.22 0.16
C ASP A 22 4.27 7.14 -0.58
N ALA A 23 4.16 7.67 -1.80
CA ALA A 23 2.90 7.66 -2.57
C ALA A 23 2.36 6.24 -2.82
N TRP A 24 3.22 5.21 -2.77
CA TRP A 24 2.79 3.81 -2.86
C TRP A 24 1.86 3.38 -1.72
N ARG A 25 1.84 4.09 -0.59
CA ARG A 25 0.95 3.80 0.56
C ARG A 25 -0.50 4.24 0.35
N ASP A 26 -0.77 5.12 -0.62
CA ASP A 26 -2.14 5.56 -0.94
C ASP A 26 -2.91 4.52 -1.75
N TYR A 27 -2.22 3.53 -2.33
CA TYR A 27 -2.83 2.54 -3.22
C TYR A 27 -2.96 1.20 -2.52
N LYS A 28 -4.16 0.62 -2.58
CA LYS A 28 -4.37 -0.76 -2.17
C LYS A 28 -3.70 -1.71 -3.15
N ASN A 29 -2.89 -2.64 -2.63
CA ASN A 29 -2.31 -3.71 -3.41
C ASN A 29 -3.21 -4.96 -3.38
N GLU A 30 -3.10 -5.82 -4.38
CA GLU A 30 -3.80 -7.09 -4.44
C GLU A 30 -2.91 -8.20 -3.87
N CYS A 31 -3.44 -9.01 -2.96
CA CYS A 31 -2.72 -10.14 -2.39
C CYS A 31 -2.51 -11.23 -3.44
N GLY A 32 -1.25 -11.63 -3.67
CA GLY A 32 -0.92 -12.67 -4.65
C GLY A 32 -1.48 -14.06 -4.34
N TRP A 33 -1.90 -14.30 -3.09
CA TRP A 33 -2.44 -15.59 -2.66
C TRP A 33 -3.98 -15.59 -2.56
N CYS A 34 -4.57 -14.67 -1.79
CA CYS A 34 -6.03 -14.62 -1.60
C CYS A 34 -6.78 -13.66 -2.55
N GLY A 35 -6.07 -12.81 -3.30
CA GLY A 35 -6.67 -11.82 -4.21
C GLY A 35 -7.36 -10.64 -3.52
N GLN A 36 -7.27 -10.51 -2.19
CA GLN A 36 -7.88 -9.38 -1.48
C GLN A 36 -7.07 -8.10 -1.63
N LYS A 37 -7.77 -6.96 -1.69
CA LYS A 37 -7.16 -5.64 -1.69
C LYS A 37 -6.77 -5.23 -0.27
N PHE A 38 -5.50 -4.94 -0.04
CA PHE A 38 -4.96 -4.55 1.27
C PHE A 38 -4.11 -3.28 1.18
N ASP A 39 -3.95 -2.58 2.30
CA ASP A 39 -3.07 -1.42 2.39
C ASP A 39 -1.64 -1.92 2.69
N PRO A 40 -0.66 -1.71 1.81
CA PRO A 40 0.69 -2.21 2.02
C PRO A 40 1.38 -1.45 3.15
N GLU A 41 2.01 -2.19 4.05
CA GLU A 41 2.83 -1.65 5.13
C GLU A 41 4.27 -1.39 4.67
N GLU A 42 4.75 -2.19 3.73
CA GLU A 42 6.09 -2.12 3.16
C GLU A 42 6.08 -1.99 1.63
N ARG A 43 7.11 -1.33 1.09
CA ARG A 43 7.23 -1.13 -0.34
C ARG A 43 7.49 -2.48 -1.03
N GLY A 44 6.53 -2.91 -1.85
CA GLY A 44 6.62 -4.18 -2.58
C GLY A 44 6.00 -5.38 -1.85
N GLN A 45 5.28 -5.16 -0.75
CA GLN A 45 4.51 -6.21 -0.07
C GLN A 45 3.54 -6.88 -1.05
N LYS A 46 3.67 -8.20 -1.22
CA LYS A 46 2.88 -8.99 -2.18
C LYS A 46 1.66 -9.69 -1.56
N TYR A 47 1.68 -9.90 -0.24
CA TYR A 47 0.65 -10.64 0.48
C TYR A 47 0.05 -9.77 1.57
N CYS A 48 -1.26 -9.90 1.79
CA CYS A 48 -1.97 -9.08 2.77
C CYS A 48 -1.61 -9.39 4.22
N SER A 49 -1.07 -10.59 4.47
CA SER A 49 -0.69 -11.10 5.79
C SER A 49 0.46 -12.09 5.66
N GLU A 50 1.18 -12.33 6.76
CA GLU A 50 2.21 -13.38 6.85
C GLU A 50 1.64 -14.76 6.52
N ASP A 51 0.45 -15.08 7.01
CA ASP A 51 -0.26 -16.33 6.72
C ASP A 51 -0.42 -16.59 5.22
N CYS A 52 -0.79 -15.56 4.45
CA CYS A 52 -0.89 -15.64 2.99
C CYS A 52 0.47 -15.78 2.30
N ALA A 53 1.53 -15.23 2.89
CA ALA A 53 2.90 -15.39 2.39
C ALA A 53 3.42 -16.82 2.66
N GLU A 54 3.10 -17.40 3.81
CA GLU A 54 3.47 -18.77 4.18
C GLU A 54 2.68 -19.81 3.37
N CYS A 55 1.39 -19.57 3.12
CA CYS A 55 0.54 -20.47 2.32
C CYS A 55 0.96 -20.55 0.84
N ASP A 56 1.61 -19.54 0.28
CA ASP A 56 2.17 -19.57 -1.09
C ASP A 56 3.46 -20.41 -1.17
N ASN A 57 4.18 -20.57 -0.07
CA ASN A 57 5.45 -21.30 0.01
C ASN A 57 5.29 -22.75 0.53
N SER A 58 4.06 -23.21 0.78
CA SER A 58 3.73 -24.55 1.32
C SER A 58 3.30 -25.57 0.26
#